data_AF-A0A2Z6LXD4-F1
#
_entry.id   AF-A0A2Z6LXD4-F1
#
_cell.length_a   1.000
_cell.length_b   1.000
_cell.length_c   1.000
_cell.angle_alpha   90.00
_cell.angle_beta   90.00
_cell.angle_gamma   90.00
#
_symmetry.space_group_name_H-M   'P 1'
#
loop_
_entity.id
_entity.type
_entity.pdbx_description
1 polymer ?
#
loop_
_entity_poly.entity_id
_entity_poly.type
_entity_poly.pdbx_seq_one_letter_code
_entity_poly.pdbx_strand_id
1 'polypeptide(L)'
;MAMDYPPEKLHVYVSDDGGSSITLNGMKEAWKFATWWIPFCTRYRILCRCPEAYFSDSENDSVDFSKNVEFIADKRMIKEKYENFKVDIMRLKEHQGHFGDTVGITGQNHPSIVEVIQENSSAEIEQVKLPLLVYVSREKRPSYPHHFKAGALNALYRVSAVISNSPYTLVLDCDMFCSEPASARQAMCFHLDPKLSTSLAFVQFPQKFHNISKNDIYDSQHRSTYKVLWQGMDGLDGPLLSGTGFYIKRESLYRNYKIKDTDFELQKYIGTSNEFIKSLKKNCTPNLVNVGSALPIEEALILASCNYENGTKWGIEVGFLYGTVCEDVHTGIMLNCNGWNSVYCDPPKPQFLGNSATNLNDLIIQGTRWSSGLLENDLSTFWSFYVP
;
A
#
# COMPACT_ATOMS: atom_id res chain seq x y z
N MET A 1 -4.68 9.16 -0.16
CA MET A 1 -5.45 9.92 -1.19
C MET A 1 -5.00 11.38 -1.32
N ALA A 2 -4.72 12.11 -0.23
CA ALA A 2 -4.34 13.53 -0.29
C ALA A 2 -2.83 13.80 -0.57
N MET A 3 -2.18 13.00 -1.42
CA MET A 3 -0.76 13.24 -1.78
C MET A 3 -0.64 14.40 -2.77
N ASP A 4 0.54 15.05 -2.83
CA ASP A 4 0.85 16.09 -3.81
C ASP A 4 1.19 15.42 -5.15
N TYR A 5 0.16 14.89 -5.80
CA TYR A 5 0.25 14.21 -7.09
C TYR A 5 -1.06 14.38 -7.87
N PRO A 6 -1.04 14.39 -9.22
CA PRO A 6 -2.26 14.53 -10.01
C PRO A 6 -3.30 13.46 -9.63
N PRO A 7 -4.54 13.86 -9.26
CA PRO A 7 -5.56 12.92 -8.78
C PRO A 7 -5.86 11.77 -9.76
N GLU A 8 -5.86 12.05 -11.06
CA GLU A 8 -6.09 11.07 -12.12
C GLU A 8 -4.96 10.04 -12.30
N LYS A 9 -3.80 10.27 -11.66
CA LYS A 9 -2.67 9.34 -11.65
C LYS A 9 -2.55 8.59 -10.33
N LEU A 10 -3.36 8.94 -9.34
CA LEU A 10 -3.34 8.33 -8.03
C LEU A 10 -4.52 7.36 -7.88
N HIS A 11 -4.19 6.11 -7.59
CA HIS A 11 -5.16 5.05 -7.35
C HIS A 11 -4.84 4.42 -5.99
N VAL A 12 -5.84 4.31 -5.12
CA VAL A 12 -5.70 3.75 -3.77
C VAL A 12 -6.43 2.43 -3.71
N TYR A 13 -5.72 1.40 -3.28
CA TYR A 13 -6.26 0.06 -3.07
C TYR A 13 -6.13 -0.28 -1.59
N VAL A 14 -7.21 -0.71 -0.96
CA VAL A 14 -7.24 -1.15 0.44
C VAL A 14 -7.50 -2.65 0.46
N SER A 15 -6.59 -3.42 1.05
CA SER A 15 -6.79 -4.86 1.27
C SER A 15 -7.40 -5.11 2.65
N ASP A 16 -8.42 -5.96 2.70
CA ASP A 16 -9.00 -6.48 3.95
C ASP A 16 -9.05 -8.01 3.92
N ASP A 17 -8.12 -8.64 4.62
CA ASP A 17 -8.02 -10.11 4.73
C ASP A 17 -9.12 -10.76 5.57
N GLY A 18 -9.89 -9.96 6.32
CA GLY A 18 -11.00 -10.43 7.13
C GLY A 18 -12.36 -10.32 6.44
N GLY A 19 -12.45 -9.59 5.32
CA GLY A 19 -13.71 -9.32 4.62
C GLY A 19 -14.75 -8.65 5.50
N SER A 20 -14.32 -7.75 6.39
CA SER A 20 -15.18 -7.15 7.41
C SER A 20 -16.06 -6.06 6.80
N SER A 21 -17.37 -6.16 7.04
CA SER A 21 -18.33 -5.15 6.63
C SER A 21 -18.06 -3.78 7.27
N ILE A 22 -17.49 -3.74 8.49
CA ILE A 22 -17.07 -2.48 9.13
C ILE A 22 -15.99 -1.82 8.30
N THR A 23 -14.96 -2.57 7.87
CA THR A 23 -13.86 -2.00 7.11
C THR A 23 -14.38 -1.41 5.80
N LEU A 24 -15.22 -2.16 5.07
CA LEU A 24 -15.81 -1.69 3.82
C LEU A 24 -16.65 -0.43 4.03
N ASN A 25 -17.59 -0.44 4.97
CA ASN A 25 -18.45 0.73 5.24
C ASN A 25 -17.65 1.92 5.79
N GLY A 26 -16.64 1.65 6.61
CA GLY A 26 -15.70 2.67 7.10
C GLY A 26 -14.93 3.33 5.97
N MET A 27 -14.54 2.57 4.93
CA MET A 27 -13.92 3.15 3.73
C MET A 27 -14.89 4.01 2.92
N LYS A 28 -16.19 3.68 2.88
CA LYS A 28 -17.22 4.52 2.26
C LYS A 28 -17.37 5.85 2.99
N GLU A 29 -17.46 5.81 4.32
CA GLU A 29 -17.50 7.04 5.14
C GLU A 29 -16.21 7.86 5.01
N ALA A 30 -15.04 7.20 4.95
CA ALA A 30 -13.77 7.88 4.75
C ALA A 30 -13.69 8.55 3.36
N TRP A 31 -14.24 7.91 2.32
CA TRP A 31 -14.33 8.49 0.98
C TRP A 31 -15.24 9.73 0.97
N LYS A 32 -16.40 9.69 1.63
CA LYS A 32 -17.27 10.87 1.81
C LYS A 32 -16.51 12.00 2.48
N PHE A 33 -15.81 11.72 3.59
CA PHE A 33 -15.01 12.74 4.26
C PHE A 33 -13.89 13.31 3.37
N ALA A 34 -13.28 12.46 2.54
CA ALA A 34 -12.22 12.86 1.61
C ALA A 34 -12.69 13.91 0.58
N THR A 35 -13.99 13.96 0.24
CA THR A 35 -14.57 14.97 -0.65
C THR A 35 -14.41 16.40 -0.12
N TRP A 36 -14.36 16.59 1.21
CA TRP A 36 -14.09 17.88 1.83
C TRP A 36 -12.62 18.04 2.22
N TRP A 37 -12.00 16.96 2.70
CA TRP A 37 -10.62 17.00 3.20
C TRP A 37 -9.61 17.30 2.09
N ILE A 38 -9.72 16.65 0.93
CA ILE A 38 -8.74 16.78 -0.17
C ILE A 38 -8.73 18.19 -0.77
N PRO A 39 -9.88 18.83 -1.08
CA PRO A 39 -9.91 20.23 -1.52
C PRO A 39 -9.31 21.19 -0.50
N PHE A 40 -9.67 21.05 0.78
CA PHE A 40 -9.11 21.87 1.86
C PHE A 40 -7.58 21.74 1.93
N CYS A 41 -7.11 20.50 1.94
CA CYS A 41 -5.70 20.13 1.88
C CYS A 41 -4.96 20.77 0.70
N THR A 42 -5.58 20.77 -0.48
CA THR A 42 -4.98 21.28 -1.73
C THR A 42 -4.98 22.80 -1.76
N ARG A 43 -6.12 23.43 -1.44
CA ARG A 43 -6.32 24.89 -1.43
C ARG A 43 -5.33 25.59 -0.49
N TYR A 44 -5.18 25.07 0.72
CA TYR A 44 -4.34 25.69 1.76
C TYR A 44 -2.97 25.04 1.90
N ARG A 45 -2.59 24.11 1.00
CA ARG A 45 -1.28 23.43 0.99
C ARG A 45 -0.91 22.82 2.35
N ILE A 46 -1.90 22.23 3.03
CA ILE A 46 -1.72 21.59 4.33
C ILE A 46 -0.66 20.50 4.22
N LEU A 47 0.37 20.51 5.05
CA LEU A 47 1.44 19.50 4.97
C LEU A 47 0.98 18.16 5.58
N CYS A 48 0.45 18.19 6.80
CA CYS A 48 -0.05 17.00 7.47
C CYS A 48 -1.33 16.49 6.83
N ARG A 49 -1.27 15.33 6.16
CA ARG A 49 -2.42 14.76 5.42
C ARG A 49 -3.29 13.84 6.25
N CYS A 50 -2.85 13.47 7.46
CA CYS A 50 -3.62 12.72 8.42
C CYS A 50 -4.51 13.67 9.25
N PRO A 51 -5.86 13.59 9.14
CA PRO A 51 -6.76 14.50 9.85
C PRO A 51 -6.60 14.45 11.37
N GLU A 52 -6.48 13.25 11.95
CA GLU A 52 -6.31 13.07 13.40
C GLU A 52 -5.05 13.79 13.89
N ALA A 53 -3.92 13.59 13.20
CA ALA A 53 -2.66 14.26 13.54
C ALA A 53 -2.73 15.78 13.30
N TYR A 54 -3.36 16.22 12.21
CA TYR A 54 -3.54 17.64 11.90
C TYR A 54 -4.35 18.38 12.97
N PHE A 55 -5.45 17.79 13.44
CA PHE A 55 -6.31 18.44 14.44
C PHE A 55 -5.85 18.27 15.89
N SER A 56 -4.94 17.34 16.15
CA SER A 56 -4.35 17.11 17.49
C SER A 56 -3.20 18.05 17.82
N ASP A 57 -2.47 18.54 16.82
CA ASP A 57 -1.29 19.38 17.02
C ASP A 57 -1.55 20.82 16.53
N SER A 58 -1.39 21.78 17.43
CA SER A 58 -1.56 23.20 17.13
C SER A 58 -0.47 23.78 16.21
N GLU A 59 0.68 23.11 16.06
CA GLU A 59 1.80 23.58 15.23
C GLU A 59 1.69 23.18 13.75
N ASN A 60 0.70 22.37 13.38
CA ASN A 60 0.48 21.94 11.99
C ASN A 60 -0.13 23.03 11.09
N ASP A 61 -0.45 24.19 11.65
CA ASP A 61 -0.88 25.35 10.88
C ASP A 61 0.31 26.00 10.19
N SER A 62 0.28 26.08 8.86
CA SER A 62 1.22 26.93 8.15
C SER A 62 0.98 28.38 8.59
N VAL A 63 2.00 28.99 9.21
CA VAL A 63 1.99 30.33 9.83
C VAL A 63 1.31 31.40 8.94
N ASP A 64 1.41 31.23 7.63
CA ASP A 64 0.91 32.12 6.59
C ASP A 64 -0.63 32.30 6.58
N PHE A 65 -1.41 31.28 6.94
CA PHE A 65 -2.88 31.34 6.88
C PHE A 65 -3.56 31.68 8.22
N SER A 66 -2.79 31.81 9.31
CA SER A 66 -3.33 32.05 10.66
C SER A 66 -4.20 33.31 10.80
N LYS A 67 -4.08 34.28 9.88
CA LYS A 67 -4.87 35.52 9.84
C LYS A 67 -5.93 35.54 8.73
N ASN A 68 -6.00 34.53 7.89
CA ASN A 68 -6.97 34.46 6.80
C ASN A 68 -8.35 34.01 7.35
N VAL A 69 -9.34 34.89 7.27
CA VAL A 69 -10.70 34.65 7.79
C VAL A 69 -11.38 33.48 7.08
N GLU A 70 -11.16 33.33 5.77
CA GLU A 70 -11.71 32.22 4.98
C GLU A 70 -11.10 30.89 5.41
N PHE A 71 -9.78 30.85 5.60
CA PHE A 71 -9.09 29.66 6.13
C PHE A 71 -9.62 29.27 7.51
N ILE A 72 -9.82 30.22 8.43
CA ILE A 72 -10.33 29.94 9.78
C ILE A 72 -11.76 29.38 9.71
N ALA A 73 -12.61 29.93 8.84
CA ALA A 73 -13.97 29.45 8.64
C ALA A 73 -13.98 28.04 8.04
N ASP A 74 -13.21 27.81 6.96
CA ASP A 74 -13.07 26.50 6.32
C ASP A 74 -12.50 25.48 7.29
N LYS A 75 -11.43 25.80 8.04
CA LYS A 75 -10.82 24.90 9.04
C LYS A 75 -11.85 24.50 10.10
N ARG A 76 -12.68 25.42 10.58
CA ARG A 76 -13.74 25.11 11.55
C ARG A 76 -14.79 24.17 10.96
N MET A 77 -15.25 24.45 9.75
CA MET A 77 -16.20 23.59 9.03
C MET A 77 -15.64 22.18 8.81
N ILE A 78 -14.40 22.06 8.33
CA ILE A 78 -13.76 20.76 8.09
C ILE A 78 -13.56 20.00 9.40
N LYS A 79 -13.22 20.68 10.50
CA LYS A 79 -13.13 20.06 11.83
C LYS A 79 -14.47 19.48 12.27
N GLU A 80 -15.57 20.21 12.09
CA GLU A 80 -16.92 19.70 12.39
C GLU A 80 -17.27 18.47 11.54
N LYS A 81 -16.98 18.51 10.23
CA LYS A 81 -17.16 17.35 9.35
C LYS A 81 -16.31 16.15 9.79
N TYR A 82 -15.10 16.38 10.28
CA TYR A 82 -14.23 15.33 10.80
C TYR A 82 -14.77 14.71 12.10
N GLU A 83 -15.29 15.51 13.03
CA GLU A 83 -15.93 15.00 14.24
C GLU A 83 -17.18 14.17 13.91
N ASN A 84 -18.01 14.62 12.97
CA ASN A 84 -19.16 13.85 12.49
C ASN A 84 -18.74 12.52 11.86
N PHE A 85 -17.71 12.53 11.01
CA PHE A 85 -17.12 11.31 10.46
C PHE A 85 -16.69 10.32 11.56
N LYS A 86 -16.02 10.80 12.62
CA LYS A 86 -15.64 9.93 13.76
C LYS A 86 -16.87 9.31 14.44
N VAL A 87 -17.94 10.09 14.64
CA VAL A 87 -19.19 9.58 15.21
C VAL A 87 -19.81 8.50 14.32
N ASP A 88 -19.85 8.70 13.00
CA ASP A 88 -20.42 7.72 12.07
C ASP A 88 -19.60 6.42 12.04
N ILE A 89 -18.26 6.50 12.12
CA ILE A 89 -17.41 5.32 12.30
C ILE A 89 -17.71 4.59 13.61
N MET A 90 -17.95 5.30 14.72
CA MET A 90 -18.32 4.66 15.99
C MET A 90 -19.68 3.97 15.91
N ARG A 91 -20.67 4.60 15.26
CA ARG A 91 -21.98 3.98 15.01
C ARG A 91 -21.86 2.68 14.22
N LEU A 92 -21.02 2.65 13.18
CA LEU A 92 -20.77 1.42 12.41
C LEU A 92 -20.24 0.28 13.28
N LYS A 93 -19.36 0.59 14.24
CA LYS A 93 -18.85 -0.40 15.21
C LYS A 93 -19.94 -0.95 16.13
N GLU A 94 -20.84 -0.09 16.61
CA GLU A 94 -21.95 -0.50 17.48
C GLU A 94 -22.97 -1.39 16.75
N HIS A 95 -23.29 -1.09 15.49
CA HIS A 95 -24.26 -1.84 14.70
C HIS A 95 -23.77 -3.25 14.31
N GLN A 96 -22.46 -3.49 14.28
CA GLN A 96 -21.92 -4.82 13.99
C GLN A 96 -22.30 -5.86 15.05
N GLY A 97 -22.45 -5.45 16.32
CA GLY A 97 -22.91 -6.34 17.39
C GLY A 97 -24.32 -6.91 17.19
N HIS A 98 -25.07 -6.42 16.19
CA HIS A 98 -26.46 -6.81 15.91
C HIS A 98 -26.64 -7.57 14.59
N PHE A 99 -25.65 -7.59 13.70
CA PHE A 99 -25.68 -8.40 12.49
C PHE A 99 -25.16 -9.80 12.81
N GLY A 100 -26.08 -10.75 13.00
CA GLY A 100 -25.75 -12.16 13.19
C GLY A 100 -24.90 -12.68 12.04
N ASP A 101 -23.87 -13.45 12.37
CA ASP A 101 -23.02 -14.16 11.42
C ASP A 101 -23.89 -14.85 10.37
N THR A 102 -23.82 -14.40 9.12
CA THR A 102 -24.35 -15.18 8.00
C THR A 102 -23.65 -16.53 8.02
N VAL A 103 -24.42 -17.58 8.29
CA VAL A 103 -23.92 -18.95 8.48
C VAL A 103 -22.93 -19.32 7.36
N GLY A 104 -21.66 -19.47 7.71
CA GLY A 104 -20.60 -19.93 6.81
C GLY A 104 -19.63 -18.85 6.29
N ILE A 105 -19.89 -17.56 6.51
CA ILE A 105 -18.96 -16.46 6.18
C ILE A 105 -18.15 -16.12 7.43
N THR A 106 -16.84 -16.36 7.40
CA THR A 106 -15.90 -15.99 8.46
C THR A 106 -14.68 -15.32 7.86
N GLY A 107 -13.85 -14.66 8.65
CA GLY A 107 -12.58 -14.08 8.17
C GLY A 107 -11.56 -15.11 7.64
N GLN A 108 -11.86 -16.41 7.71
CA GLN A 108 -11.06 -17.49 7.09
C GLN A 108 -11.81 -18.22 5.97
N ASN A 109 -13.10 -17.92 5.76
CA ASN A 109 -13.94 -18.52 4.72
C ASN A 109 -14.93 -17.48 4.19
N HIS A 110 -14.57 -16.80 3.11
CA HIS A 110 -15.44 -15.82 2.46
C HIS A 110 -15.07 -15.68 0.98
N PRO A 111 -16.03 -15.34 0.10
CA PRO A 111 -15.73 -15.03 -1.30
C PRO A 111 -14.87 -13.77 -1.42
N SER A 112 -14.31 -13.54 -2.61
CA SER A 112 -13.67 -12.28 -2.94
C SER A 112 -14.71 -11.16 -3.03
N ILE A 113 -14.31 -9.95 -2.64
CA ILE A 113 -15.09 -8.72 -2.74
C ILE A 113 -14.17 -7.68 -3.38
N VAL A 114 -14.59 -7.10 -4.49
CA VAL A 114 -13.90 -5.97 -5.12
C VAL A 114 -14.93 -4.88 -5.34
N GLU A 115 -14.74 -3.72 -4.70
CA GLU A 115 -15.66 -2.60 -4.80
C GLU A 115 -14.89 -1.32 -5.12
N VAL A 116 -15.25 -0.67 -6.24
CA VAL A 116 -14.78 0.67 -6.56
C VAL A 116 -15.67 1.66 -5.81
N ILE A 117 -15.10 2.34 -4.81
CA ILE A 117 -15.85 3.27 -3.95
C ILE A 117 -15.96 4.61 -4.66
N GLN A 118 -17.17 4.89 -5.15
CA GLN A 118 -17.59 6.18 -5.71
C GLN A 118 -19.06 6.37 -5.32
N GLU A 119 -19.40 7.46 -4.64
CA GLU A 119 -20.79 7.87 -4.53
C GLU A 119 -21.11 8.92 -5.59
N ASN A 120 -22.28 8.81 -6.21
CA ASN A 120 -22.86 9.88 -7.03
C ASN A 120 -23.18 11.05 -6.09
N SER A 121 -22.22 11.96 -5.90
CA SER A 121 -22.44 13.17 -5.13
C SER A 121 -23.59 13.95 -5.78
N SER A 122 -24.65 14.22 -5.01
CA SER A 122 -25.66 15.21 -5.34
C SER A 122 -25.01 16.54 -5.73
N ALA A 123 -25.66 17.26 -6.65
CA ALA A 123 -25.13 18.30 -7.52
C ALA A 123 -24.52 19.58 -6.90
N GLU A 124 -24.13 19.60 -5.62
CA GLU A 124 -23.75 20.82 -4.88
C GLU A 124 -22.27 20.94 -4.51
N ILE A 125 -21.44 19.91 -4.71
CA ILE A 125 -19.99 20.00 -4.50
C ILE A 125 -19.34 20.22 -5.86
N GLU A 126 -18.51 21.26 -6.01
CA GLU A 126 -17.60 21.43 -7.16
C GLU A 126 -17.06 20.06 -7.56
N GLN A 127 -17.09 19.70 -8.84
CA GLN A 127 -16.63 18.40 -9.34
C GLN A 127 -15.11 18.23 -9.10
N VAL A 128 -14.72 17.99 -7.86
CA VAL A 128 -13.36 17.72 -7.45
C VAL A 128 -13.04 16.32 -7.93
N LYS A 129 -12.08 16.22 -8.84
CA LYS A 129 -11.55 14.93 -9.27
C LYS A 129 -10.81 14.30 -8.09
N LEU A 130 -11.38 13.24 -7.53
CA LEU A 130 -10.77 12.46 -6.45
C LEU A 130 -9.97 11.28 -7.01
N PRO A 131 -8.87 10.88 -6.35
CA PRO A 131 -8.21 9.61 -6.63
C PRO A 131 -9.18 8.43 -6.57
N LEU A 132 -8.98 7.43 -7.43
CA LEU A 132 -9.75 6.19 -7.38
C LEU A 132 -9.52 5.50 -6.03
N LEU A 133 -10.58 5.03 -5.37
CA LEU A 133 -10.50 4.17 -4.19
C LEU A 133 -11.13 2.80 -4.51
N VAL A 134 -10.37 1.74 -4.31
CA VAL A 134 -10.82 0.36 -4.52
C VAL A 134 -10.64 -0.42 -3.22
N TYR A 135 -11.73 -0.95 -2.69
CA TYR A 135 -11.71 -1.94 -1.62
C TYR A 135 -11.55 -3.33 -2.22
N VAL A 136 -10.63 -4.12 -1.67
CA VAL A 136 -10.40 -5.50 -2.08
C VAL A 136 -10.35 -6.38 -0.83
N SER A 137 -11.24 -7.35 -0.77
CA SER A 137 -11.10 -8.51 0.10
C SER A 137 -10.88 -9.73 -0.79
N ARG A 138 -9.72 -10.37 -0.69
CA ARG A 138 -9.42 -11.57 -1.48
C ARG A 138 -10.23 -12.76 -0.97
N GLU A 139 -10.51 -13.71 -1.84
CA GLU A 139 -11.19 -14.93 -1.41
C GLU A 139 -10.32 -15.69 -0.40
N LYS A 140 -10.95 -16.19 0.66
CA LYS A 140 -10.29 -17.09 1.61
C LYS A 140 -11.12 -18.36 1.77
N ARG A 141 -10.43 -19.49 1.78
CA ARG A 141 -10.99 -20.82 2.00
C ARG A 141 -10.08 -21.59 2.96
N PRO A 142 -10.62 -22.35 3.93
CA PRO A 142 -9.80 -23.09 4.90
C PRO A 142 -8.80 -24.07 4.29
N SER A 143 -9.07 -24.58 3.08
CA SER A 143 -8.21 -25.53 2.37
C SER A 143 -7.07 -24.88 1.59
N TYR A 144 -6.99 -23.55 1.55
CA TYR A 144 -5.99 -22.82 0.76
C TYR A 144 -5.06 -22.01 1.68
N PRO A 145 -3.73 -22.13 1.55
CA PRO A 145 -2.80 -21.26 2.26
C PRO A 145 -2.95 -19.83 1.74
N HIS A 146 -3.03 -18.86 2.65
CA HIS A 146 -3.27 -17.46 2.28
C HIS A 146 -2.00 -16.60 2.30
N HIS A 147 -0.87 -17.09 2.82
CA HIS A 147 0.42 -16.38 2.75
C HIS A 147 0.42 -14.94 3.33
N PHE A 148 -0.41 -14.68 4.34
CA PHE A 148 -0.50 -13.42 5.07
C PHE A 148 -0.40 -12.17 4.16
N LYS A 149 0.48 -11.22 4.48
CA LYS A 149 0.66 -9.95 3.78
C LYS A 149 1.15 -10.14 2.34
N ALA A 150 2.09 -11.06 2.10
CA ALA A 150 2.61 -11.38 0.76
C ALA A 150 1.46 -11.72 -0.21
N GLY A 151 0.58 -12.62 0.20
CA GLY A 151 -0.56 -13.03 -0.63
C GLY A 151 -1.59 -11.92 -0.83
N ALA A 152 -1.78 -11.05 0.18
CA ALA A 152 -2.66 -9.89 0.07
C ALA A 152 -2.11 -8.88 -0.96
N LEU A 153 -0.81 -8.58 -0.88
CA LEU A 153 -0.11 -7.72 -1.83
C LEU A 153 -0.17 -8.29 -3.25
N ASN A 154 0.04 -9.60 -3.43
CA ASN A 154 -0.04 -10.25 -4.74
C ASN A 154 -1.45 -10.19 -5.33
N ALA A 155 -2.51 -10.41 -4.52
CA ALA A 155 -3.89 -10.24 -4.96
C ALA A 155 -4.18 -8.80 -5.39
N LEU A 156 -3.81 -7.81 -4.57
CA LEU A 156 -3.92 -6.38 -4.92
C LEU A 156 -3.18 -6.05 -6.23
N TYR A 157 -2.02 -6.67 -6.42
CA TYR A 157 -1.19 -6.41 -7.58
C TYR A 157 -1.82 -6.89 -8.89
N ARG A 158 -2.45 -8.07 -8.85
CA ARG A 158 -3.24 -8.60 -9.98
C ARG A 158 -4.47 -7.76 -10.25
N VAL A 159 -5.26 -7.48 -9.22
CA VAL A 159 -6.50 -6.67 -9.32
C VAL A 159 -6.19 -5.27 -9.86
N SER A 160 -5.15 -4.62 -9.34
CA SER A 160 -4.78 -3.26 -9.80
C SER A 160 -4.29 -3.24 -11.24
N ALA A 161 -3.71 -4.32 -11.76
CA ALA A 161 -3.24 -4.40 -13.15
C ALA A 161 -4.38 -4.34 -14.18
N VAL A 162 -5.55 -4.89 -13.87
CA VAL A 162 -6.72 -4.82 -14.76
C VAL A 162 -7.57 -3.56 -14.55
N ILE A 163 -7.53 -2.96 -13.35
CA ILE A 163 -8.33 -1.77 -13.03
C ILE A 163 -7.61 -0.47 -13.43
N SER A 164 -6.35 -0.26 -13.01
CA SER A 164 -5.63 1.01 -13.23
C SER A 164 -4.27 0.85 -13.90
N ASN A 165 -3.67 -0.33 -13.81
CA ASN A 165 -2.35 -0.68 -14.36
C ASN A 165 -1.24 0.34 -14.07
N SER A 166 -1.19 0.86 -12.84
CA SER A 166 -0.20 1.86 -12.46
C SER A 166 1.23 1.27 -12.48
N PRO A 167 2.21 1.90 -13.16
CA PRO A 167 3.57 1.35 -13.32
C PRO A 167 4.41 1.39 -12.05
N TYR A 168 4.00 2.16 -11.05
CA TYR A 168 4.65 2.25 -9.75
C TYR A 168 3.60 2.05 -8.66
N THR A 169 3.98 1.41 -7.56
CA THR A 169 3.08 1.10 -6.45
C THR A 169 3.74 1.50 -5.14
N LEU A 170 3.03 2.30 -4.35
CA LEU A 170 3.37 2.58 -2.96
C LEU A 170 2.77 1.49 -2.08
N VAL A 171 3.59 0.84 -1.26
CA VAL A 171 3.12 -0.08 -0.22
C VAL A 171 3.19 0.62 1.14
N LEU A 172 2.06 0.62 1.86
CA LEU A 172 1.94 1.19 3.19
C LEU A 172 1.12 0.26 4.09
N ASP A 173 1.63 0.08 5.31
CA ASP A 173 0.89 -0.57 6.40
C ASP A 173 -0.15 0.37 7.02
N CYS A 174 -1.15 -0.21 7.70
CA CYS A 174 -2.28 0.53 8.26
C CYS A 174 -1.93 1.43 9.45
N ASP A 175 -0.81 1.15 10.11
CA ASP A 175 -0.25 1.94 11.19
C ASP A 175 0.66 3.08 10.70
N MET A 176 0.92 3.16 9.38
CA MET A 176 1.73 4.19 8.74
C MET A 176 0.85 5.19 7.98
N PHE A 177 1.10 6.49 8.18
CA PHE A 177 0.45 7.54 7.40
C PHE A 177 1.46 8.46 6.73
N CYS A 178 1.06 9.08 5.62
CA CYS A 178 1.86 10.11 4.96
C CYS A 178 1.84 11.40 5.79
N SER A 179 2.95 11.72 6.44
CA SER A 179 3.13 12.95 7.22
C SER A 179 3.38 14.16 6.32
N GLU A 180 4.01 13.95 5.18
CA GLU A 180 4.24 14.96 4.15
C GLU A 180 3.72 14.45 2.79
N PRO A 181 3.21 15.32 1.91
CA PRO A 181 2.53 14.88 0.69
C PRO A 181 3.45 14.61 -0.50
N ALA A 182 4.73 14.93 -0.40
CA ALA A 182 5.65 15.01 -1.52
C ALA A 182 6.31 13.66 -1.89
N SER A 183 6.11 12.61 -1.10
CA SER A 183 6.82 11.33 -1.23
C SER A 183 6.72 10.71 -2.63
N ALA A 184 5.55 10.81 -3.27
CA ALA A 184 5.35 10.31 -4.63
C ALA A 184 6.25 11.03 -5.63
N ARG A 185 6.29 12.36 -5.59
CA ARG A 185 7.14 13.17 -6.47
C ARG A 185 8.62 12.89 -6.22
N GLN A 186 9.03 12.77 -4.96
CA GLN A 186 10.40 12.44 -4.58
C GLN A 186 10.83 11.07 -5.11
N ALA A 187 9.99 10.04 -4.96
CA ALA A 187 10.27 8.71 -5.52
C ALA A 187 10.34 8.73 -7.05
N MET A 188 9.47 9.49 -7.72
CA MET A 188 9.47 9.62 -9.17
C MET A 188 10.75 10.28 -9.71
N CYS A 189 11.41 11.15 -8.94
CA CYS A 189 12.72 11.69 -9.35
C CYS A 189 13.75 10.59 -9.63
N PHE A 190 13.76 9.51 -8.86
CA PHE A 190 14.66 8.37 -9.08
C PHE A 190 14.15 7.43 -10.17
N HIS A 191 12.85 7.09 -10.13
CA HIS A 191 12.24 6.17 -11.09
C HIS A 191 12.20 6.70 -12.52
N LEU A 192 12.28 8.02 -12.70
CA LEU A 192 12.31 8.69 -14.01
C LEU A 192 13.70 9.19 -14.41
N ASP A 193 14.73 8.99 -13.56
CA ASP A 193 16.11 9.31 -13.92
C ASP A 193 16.59 8.35 -15.02
N PRO A 194 17.02 8.82 -16.20
CA PRO A 194 17.41 7.95 -17.31
C PRO A 194 18.57 6.99 -16.99
N LYS A 195 19.42 7.31 -16.01
CA LYS A 195 20.57 6.50 -15.62
C LYS A 195 20.20 5.42 -14.60
N LEU A 196 19.30 5.73 -13.67
CA LEU A 196 18.89 4.80 -12.60
C LEU A 196 17.68 3.97 -13.00
N SER A 197 16.76 4.54 -13.78
CA SER A 197 15.46 3.95 -14.06
C SER A 197 15.55 2.55 -14.64
N THR A 198 16.53 2.21 -15.47
CA THR A 198 16.59 0.88 -16.09
C THR A 198 16.86 -0.25 -15.10
N SER A 199 17.61 0.01 -14.04
CA SER A 199 17.96 -0.99 -13.03
C SER A 199 17.27 -0.78 -11.69
N LEU A 200 16.53 0.32 -11.48
CA LEU A 200 15.88 0.61 -10.20
C LEU A 200 14.58 -0.20 -10.00
N ALA A 201 14.53 -1.07 -8.99
CA ALA A 201 13.31 -1.76 -8.59
C ALA A 201 12.44 -0.91 -7.67
N PHE A 202 13.00 -0.35 -6.59
CA PHE A 202 12.22 0.40 -5.61
C PHE A 202 12.99 1.54 -4.93
N VAL A 203 12.24 2.51 -4.44
CA VAL A 203 12.73 3.59 -3.57
C VAL A 203 12.15 3.37 -2.18
N GLN A 204 13.01 3.12 -1.19
CA GLN A 204 12.65 2.90 0.21
C GLN A 204 12.78 4.20 1.00
N PHE A 205 11.74 4.58 1.74
CA PHE A 205 11.82 5.64 2.74
C PHE A 205 12.09 5.05 4.13
N PRO A 206 12.72 5.81 5.04
CA PRO A 206 12.88 5.40 6.44
C PRO A 206 11.52 5.15 7.09
N GLN A 207 11.39 4.05 7.84
CA GLN A 207 10.31 3.93 8.81
C GLN A 207 10.64 4.81 10.02
N LYS A 208 9.77 5.77 10.32
CA LYS A 208 9.90 6.67 11.47
C LYS A 208 8.61 6.62 12.28
N PHE A 209 8.70 6.74 13.60
CA PHE A 209 7.54 6.64 14.49
C PHE A 209 7.38 7.91 15.33
N HIS A 210 6.13 8.32 15.57
CA HIS A 210 5.83 9.57 16.26
C HIS A 210 5.55 9.37 17.76
N ASN A 211 5.23 8.16 18.20
CA ASN A 211 4.84 7.81 19.57
C ASN A 211 6.03 7.33 20.44
N ILE A 212 7.24 7.80 20.15
CA ILE A 212 8.47 7.33 20.82
C ILE A 212 8.73 8.15 22.09
N SER A 213 9.00 7.45 23.19
CA SER A 213 9.42 8.08 24.45
C SER A 213 10.77 8.78 24.33
N LYS A 214 10.98 9.88 25.06
CA LYS A 214 12.28 10.58 25.13
C LYS A 214 13.43 9.67 25.56
N ASN A 215 13.15 8.67 26.40
CA ASN A 215 14.16 7.73 26.88
C ASN A 215 14.44 6.60 25.90
N ASP A 216 13.44 6.24 25.07
CA ASP A 216 13.50 5.21 24.03
C ASP A 216 14.32 3.94 24.40
N ILE A 217 14.03 3.37 25.58
CA ILE A 217 14.79 2.25 26.15
C ILE A 217 14.72 0.95 25.32
N TYR A 218 13.77 0.88 24.39
CA TYR A 218 13.55 -0.26 23.50
C TYR A 218 14.22 -0.09 22.13
N ASP A 219 14.86 1.05 21.87
CA ASP A 219 15.32 1.45 20.53
C ASP A 219 14.21 1.30 19.48
N SER A 220 13.00 1.79 19.80
CA SER A 220 11.84 1.75 18.89
C SER A 220 12.06 2.57 17.61
N GLN A 221 13.06 3.45 17.59
CA GLN A 221 13.52 4.12 16.37
C GLN A 221 14.26 3.20 15.40
N HIS A 222 14.70 2.02 15.85
CA HIS A 222 15.58 1.11 15.11
C HIS A 222 16.77 1.87 14.49
N ARG A 223 17.50 2.62 15.31
CA ARG A 223 18.52 3.59 14.84
C ARG A 223 19.60 2.90 14.00
N SER A 224 20.00 1.69 14.40
CA SER A 224 21.00 0.91 13.66
C SER A 224 20.54 0.62 12.22
N THR A 225 19.32 0.10 12.05
CA THR A 225 18.79 -0.27 10.74
C THR A 225 18.61 0.94 9.84
N TYR A 226 17.83 1.93 10.28
CA TYR A 226 17.39 3.02 9.40
C TYR A 226 18.41 4.17 9.29
N LYS A 227 19.24 4.43 10.30
CA LYS A 227 20.20 5.53 10.24
C LYS A 227 21.60 5.10 9.84
N VAL A 228 21.93 3.81 9.91
CA VAL A 228 23.29 3.32 9.63
C VAL A 228 23.29 2.29 8.51
N LEU A 229 22.58 1.18 8.68
CA LEU A 229 22.66 0.07 7.73
C LEU A 229 22.09 0.43 6.35
N TRP A 230 20.86 0.96 6.27
CA TRP A 230 20.26 1.32 4.98
C TRP A 230 20.97 2.47 4.29
N GLN A 231 21.43 3.47 5.03
CA GLN A 231 22.24 4.55 4.45
C GLN A 231 23.59 4.02 3.93
N GLY A 232 24.24 3.11 4.67
CA GLY A 232 25.49 2.48 4.23
C GLY A 232 25.31 1.60 2.98
N MET A 233 24.24 0.82 2.93
CA MET A 233 23.91 -0.04 1.78
C MET A 233 23.50 0.75 0.54
N ASP A 234 22.93 1.95 0.71
CA ASP A 234 22.65 2.87 -0.38
C ASP A 234 23.92 3.34 -1.12
N GLY A 235 25.08 3.31 -0.44
CA GLY A 235 26.38 3.53 -1.07
C GLY A 235 26.86 2.37 -1.97
N LEU A 236 26.15 1.24 -1.98
CA LEU A 236 26.39 0.08 -2.84
C LEU A 236 25.28 0.02 -3.91
N ASP A 237 24.33 -0.92 -3.77
CA ASP A 237 23.23 -1.13 -4.72
C ASP A 237 21.84 -0.87 -4.09
N GLY A 238 21.81 -0.24 -2.91
CA GLY A 238 20.59 0.15 -2.22
C GLY A 238 20.23 -0.68 -0.98
N PRO A 239 19.22 -0.26 -0.20
CA PRO A 239 18.78 -0.93 1.02
C PRO A 239 17.96 -2.20 0.73
N LEU A 240 17.69 -3.02 1.75
CA LEU A 240 16.68 -4.08 1.59
C LEU A 240 15.26 -3.51 1.73
N LEU A 241 14.32 -4.20 1.10
CA LEU A 241 12.90 -3.89 1.17
C LEU A 241 12.39 -4.07 2.60
N SER A 242 11.82 -3.02 3.19
CA SER A 242 11.45 -2.98 4.61
C SER A 242 9.95 -2.90 4.83
N GLY A 243 9.16 -3.75 4.16
CA GLY A 243 7.74 -3.99 4.45
C GLY A 243 6.74 -2.84 4.18
N THR A 244 7.12 -1.58 4.26
CA THR A 244 6.26 -0.40 4.13
C THR A 244 7.07 0.84 3.72
N GLY A 245 6.39 1.88 3.26
CA GLY A 245 7.00 3.17 2.94
C GLY A 245 7.93 3.11 1.72
N PHE A 246 7.62 2.25 0.74
CA PHE A 246 8.43 2.13 -0.48
C PHE A 246 7.58 2.25 -1.74
N TYR A 247 8.20 2.80 -2.80
CA TYR A 247 7.64 2.87 -4.15
C TYR A 247 8.35 1.85 -5.03
N ILE A 248 7.66 0.77 -5.39
CA ILE A 248 8.19 -0.30 -6.24
C ILE A 248 7.71 -0.16 -7.68
N LYS A 249 8.59 -0.45 -8.64
CA LYS A 249 8.28 -0.50 -10.06
C LYS A 249 7.55 -1.80 -10.38
N ARG A 250 6.45 -1.68 -11.13
CA ARG A 250 5.59 -2.82 -11.41
C ARG A 250 6.31 -3.93 -12.18
N GLU A 251 7.16 -3.53 -13.09
CA GLU A 251 7.92 -4.46 -13.92
C GLU A 251 8.87 -5.35 -13.10
N SER A 252 9.44 -4.84 -12.00
CA SER A 252 10.47 -5.57 -11.26
C SER A 252 9.94 -6.81 -10.54
N LEU A 253 8.64 -6.84 -10.23
CA LEU A 253 7.97 -8.00 -9.60
C LEU A 253 7.56 -9.09 -10.60
N TYR A 254 7.64 -8.83 -11.90
CA TYR A 254 7.41 -9.85 -12.93
C TYR A 254 8.77 -10.36 -13.41
N ARG A 255 9.41 -11.25 -12.65
CA ARG A 255 10.70 -11.83 -13.07
C ARG A 255 10.55 -12.53 -14.42
N ASN A 256 11.50 -12.40 -15.33
CA ASN A 256 11.61 -13.21 -16.56
C ASN A 256 10.35 -13.25 -17.48
N TYR A 257 9.34 -12.39 -17.28
CA TYR A 257 8.11 -12.45 -18.09
C TYR A 257 8.38 -12.09 -19.56
N LYS A 258 9.35 -11.19 -19.80
CA LYS A 258 9.80 -10.80 -21.15
C LYS A 258 10.51 -11.91 -21.91
N ILE A 259 10.91 -13.00 -21.23
CA ILE A 259 11.55 -14.17 -21.85
C ILE A 259 10.48 -15.14 -22.39
N LYS A 260 9.20 -14.95 -22.04
CA LYS A 260 8.11 -15.82 -22.48
C LYS A 260 7.56 -15.31 -23.82
N ASP A 261 7.82 -16.06 -24.88
CA ASP A 261 7.48 -15.66 -26.25
C ASP A 261 6.01 -15.94 -26.61
N THR A 262 5.34 -16.83 -25.87
CA THR A 262 3.96 -17.24 -26.16
C THR A 262 2.99 -16.95 -25.01
N ASP A 263 1.73 -16.67 -25.37
CA ASP A 263 0.65 -16.47 -24.38
C ASP A 263 0.44 -17.71 -23.51
N PHE A 264 0.66 -18.90 -24.05
CA PHE A 264 0.54 -20.15 -23.29
C PHE A 264 1.61 -20.28 -22.20
N GLU A 265 2.84 -19.88 -22.48
CA GLU A 265 3.91 -19.85 -21.47
C GLU A 265 3.64 -18.78 -20.40
N LEU A 266 3.13 -17.62 -20.81
CA LEU A 266 2.69 -16.59 -19.87
C LEU A 266 1.56 -17.13 -18.98
N GLN A 267 0.54 -17.79 -19.54
CA GLN A 267 -0.57 -18.34 -18.75
C GLN A 267 -0.09 -19.31 -17.66
N LYS A 268 0.88 -20.17 -17.97
CA LYS A 268 1.52 -21.05 -16.97
C LYS A 268 2.34 -20.29 -15.94
N TYR A 269 2.89 -19.14 -16.30
CA TYR A 269 3.77 -18.36 -15.44
C TYR A 269 2.98 -17.46 -14.48
N ILE A 270 1.97 -16.74 -14.97
CA ILE A 270 1.26 -15.68 -14.23
C ILE A 270 -0.24 -15.94 -14.03
N GLY A 271 -0.79 -17.00 -14.61
CA GLY A 271 -2.21 -17.36 -14.51
C GLY A 271 -2.98 -17.16 -15.82
N THR A 272 -4.19 -17.72 -15.86
CA THR A 272 -4.99 -17.92 -17.08
C THR A 272 -5.75 -16.68 -17.58
N SER A 273 -5.71 -15.58 -16.84
CA SER A 273 -6.43 -14.35 -17.20
C SER A 273 -5.84 -13.68 -18.45
N ASN A 274 -6.64 -13.65 -19.52
CA ASN A 274 -6.25 -12.96 -20.77
C ASN A 274 -6.20 -11.44 -20.61
N GLU A 275 -7.09 -10.86 -19.80
CA GLU A 275 -7.08 -9.41 -19.53
C GLU A 275 -5.87 -9.00 -18.70
N PHE A 276 -5.47 -9.83 -17.73
CA PHE A 276 -4.23 -9.63 -17.01
C PHE A 276 -3.00 -9.74 -17.92
N ILE A 277 -2.92 -10.76 -18.78
CA ILE A 277 -1.84 -10.89 -19.78
C ILE A 277 -1.78 -9.66 -20.71
N LYS A 278 -2.93 -9.18 -21.20
CA LYS A 278 -3.02 -7.96 -22.01
C LYS A 278 -2.51 -6.74 -21.25
N SER A 279 -2.78 -6.64 -19.94
CA SER A 279 -2.30 -5.52 -19.12
C SER A 279 -0.77 -5.44 -19.05
N LEU A 280 -0.08 -6.58 -19.10
CA LEU A 280 1.39 -6.63 -19.09
C LEU A 280 2.04 -6.21 -20.41
N LYS A 281 1.36 -6.43 -21.54
CA LYS A 281 1.85 -6.09 -22.89
C LYS A 281 1.61 -4.63 -23.25
N LYS A 282 0.65 -3.97 -22.60
CA LYS A 282 0.34 -2.56 -22.86
C LYS A 282 1.43 -1.68 -22.23
N ASN A 283 2.14 -0.92 -23.06
CA ASN A 283 2.85 0.27 -22.58
C ASN A 283 1.83 1.20 -21.93
N CYS A 284 2.07 1.57 -20.67
CA CYS A 284 1.13 2.24 -19.78
C CYS A 284 0.53 3.53 -20.38
N THR A 285 -0.58 3.39 -21.11
CA THR A 285 -1.52 4.48 -21.36
C THR A 285 -2.76 4.20 -20.51
N PRO A 286 -3.09 5.08 -19.54
CA PRO A 286 -4.29 4.94 -18.74
C PRO A 286 -5.49 5.17 -19.65
N ASN A 287 -6.10 4.10 -20.14
CA ASN A 287 -7.51 4.18 -20.46
C ASN A 287 -8.19 4.18 -19.09
N LEU A 288 -8.46 5.38 -18.57
CA LEU A 288 -9.40 5.53 -17.46
C LEU A 288 -10.60 4.67 -17.83
N VAL A 289 -10.88 3.65 -17.02
CA VAL A 289 -12.03 2.79 -17.20
C VAL A 289 -13.24 3.72 -17.34
N ASN A 290 -13.90 3.70 -18.50
CA ASN A 290 -15.27 4.16 -18.57
C ASN A 290 -16.03 3.23 -17.61
N VAL A 291 -16.41 3.76 -16.44
CA VAL A 291 -17.11 3.09 -15.33
C VAL A 291 -18.53 2.69 -15.78
N GLY A 292 -18.58 1.82 -16.79
CA GLY A 292 -19.76 1.37 -17.51
C GLY A 292 -19.56 0.04 -18.25
N SER A 293 -18.32 -0.44 -18.40
CA SER A 293 -18.07 -1.84 -18.79
C SER A 293 -18.03 -2.72 -17.53
N ALA A 294 -18.94 -3.68 -17.37
CA ALA A 294 -18.96 -4.64 -16.27
C ALA A 294 -17.72 -5.57 -16.22
N LEU A 295 -17.02 -5.70 -17.35
CA LEU A 295 -15.92 -6.64 -17.58
C LEU A 295 -14.71 -6.53 -16.60
N PRO A 296 -14.20 -5.34 -16.22
CA PRO A 296 -13.04 -5.24 -15.34
C PRO A 296 -13.30 -5.70 -13.90
N ILE A 297 -14.56 -5.64 -13.43
CA ILE A 297 -14.92 -6.01 -12.06
C ILE A 297 -15.04 -7.53 -11.92
N GLU A 298 -15.69 -8.20 -12.88
CA GLU A 298 -15.78 -9.67 -12.91
C GLU A 298 -14.39 -10.31 -12.97
N GLU A 299 -13.51 -9.78 -13.82
CA GLU A 299 -12.13 -10.24 -13.92
C GLU A 299 -11.33 -9.99 -12.63
N ALA A 300 -11.53 -8.83 -11.98
CA ALA A 300 -10.88 -8.53 -10.72
C ALA A 300 -11.29 -9.51 -9.60
N LEU A 301 -12.55 -9.96 -9.57
CA LEU A 301 -13.00 -10.98 -8.62
C LEU A 301 -12.29 -12.32 -8.82
N ILE A 302 -12.06 -12.72 -10.07
CA ILE A 302 -11.31 -13.94 -10.43
C ILE A 302 -9.84 -13.80 -10.00
N LEU A 303 -9.21 -12.66 -10.28
CA LEU A 303 -7.82 -12.37 -9.91
C LEU A 303 -7.60 -12.32 -8.39
N ALA A 304 -8.65 -11.99 -7.63
CA ALA A 304 -8.66 -12.02 -6.17
C ALA A 304 -9.01 -13.39 -5.57
N SER A 305 -9.23 -14.43 -6.38
CA SER A 305 -9.54 -15.79 -5.91
C SER A 305 -8.32 -16.47 -5.30
N CYS A 306 -8.54 -17.31 -4.28
CA CYS A 306 -7.49 -18.10 -3.63
C CYS A 306 -6.92 -19.21 -4.53
N ASN A 307 -7.66 -19.62 -5.57
CA ASN A 307 -7.24 -20.66 -6.52
C ASN A 307 -6.35 -20.08 -7.64
N TYR A 308 -6.43 -18.78 -7.93
CA TYR A 308 -5.81 -18.18 -9.10
C TYR A 308 -4.31 -18.50 -9.27
N GLU A 309 -3.60 -18.67 -8.15
CA GLU A 309 -2.16 -18.91 -8.10
C GLU A 309 -1.78 -20.38 -8.34
N ASN A 310 -2.75 -21.30 -8.35
CA ASN A 310 -2.51 -22.73 -8.51
C ASN A 310 -1.83 -23.06 -9.84
N GLY A 311 -0.69 -23.75 -9.75
CA GLY A 311 0.08 -24.15 -10.93
C GLY A 311 0.79 -22.99 -11.64
N THR A 312 0.80 -21.79 -11.04
CA THR A 312 1.52 -20.61 -11.54
C THR A 312 2.84 -20.41 -10.79
N LYS A 313 3.57 -19.32 -11.10
CA LYS A 313 4.80 -18.92 -10.41
C LYS A 313 4.63 -17.79 -9.40
N TRP A 314 3.38 -17.42 -9.08
CA TRP A 314 3.07 -16.45 -8.02
C TRP A 314 3.64 -16.90 -6.68
N GLY A 315 4.29 -15.98 -5.97
CA GLY A 315 4.92 -16.23 -4.68
C GLY A 315 6.22 -17.04 -4.75
N ILE A 316 6.65 -17.48 -5.94
CA ILE A 316 7.89 -18.26 -6.12
C ILE A 316 8.89 -17.48 -6.98
N GLU A 317 8.44 -16.99 -8.13
CA GLU A 317 9.25 -16.16 -9.04
C GLU A 317 8.54 -14.85 -9.39
N VAL A 318 7.24 -14.74 -9.13
CA VAL A 318 6.39 -13.59 -9.50
C VAL A 318 5.75 -12.99 -8.26
N GLY A 319 5.76 -11.66 -8.17
CA GLY A 319 5.18 -10.92 -7.06
C GLY A 319 6.07 -10.89 -5.81
N PHE A 320 5.45 -10.62 -4.67
CA PHE A 320 6.04 -10.79 -3.35
C PHE A 320 6.17 -12.28 -3.05
N LEU A 321 7.35 -12.69 -2.60
CA LEU A 321 7.72 -14.09 -2.49
C LEU A 321 7.19 -14.72 -1.19
N TYR A 322 6.86 -16.00 -1.24
CA TYR A 322 6.32 -16.76 -0.12
C TYR A 322 7.42 -17.63 0.53
N GLY A 323 7.08 -18.24 1.66
CA GLY A 323 7.92 -19.28 2.28
C GLY A 323 8.75 -18.82 3.48
N THR A 324 8.61 -17.56 3.89
CA THR A 324 9.22 -17.01 5.12
C THR A 324 8.27 -16.04 5.80
N VAL A 325 8.48 -15.81 7.09
CA VAL A 325 7.80 -14.76 7.86
C VAL A 325 8.40 -13.34 7.66
N CYS A 326 9.50 -13.23 6.89
CA CYS A 326 10.10 -11.96 6.44
C CYS A 326 10.11 -11.89 4.90
N GLU A 327 8.91 -11.90 4.30
CA GLU A 327 8.74 -11.95 2.85
C GLU A 327 9.31 -10.72 2.13
N ASP A 328 9.33 -9.59 2.83
CA ASP A 328 9.77 -8.30 2.32
C ASP A 328 11.26 -8.34 2.04
N VAL A 329 12.06 -8.71 3.05
CA VAL A 329 13.50 -8.89 2.95
C VAL A 329 13.83 -9.94 1.89
N HIS A 330 13.13 -11.07 1.88
CA HIS A 330 13.33 -12.13 0.89
C HIS A 330 13.08 -11.65 -0.54
N THR A 331 11.96 -10.95 -0.76
CA THR A 331 11.62 -10.34 -2.05
C THR A 331 12.69 -9.34 -2.47
N GLY A 332 13.15 -8.49 -1.54
CA GLY A 332 14.20 -7.49 -1.80
C GLY A 332 15.54 -8.12 -2.22
N ILE A 333 15.99 -9.16 -1.52
CA ILE A 333 17.21 -9.90 -1.88
C ILE A 333 17.07 -10.51 -3.27
N MET A 334 15.94 -11.15 -3.56
CA MET A 334 15.73 -11.78 -4.86
C MET A 334 15.64 -10.77 -5.99
N LEU A 335 15.14 -9.56 -5.76
CA LEU A 335 15.22 -8.47 -6.73
C LEU A 335 16.69 -8.11 -7.02
N ASN A 336 17.51 -7.95 -5.98
CA ASN A 336 18.95 -7.67 -6.12
C ASN A 336 19.70 -8.78 -6.86
N CYS A 337 19.45 -10.05 -6.53
CA CYS A 337 20.02 -11.20 -7.26
C CYS A 337 19.63 -11.24 -8.74
N ASN A 338 18.55 -10.56 -9.13
CA ASN A 338 18.11 -10.44 -10.51
C ASN A 338 18.64 -9.17 -11.21
N GLY A 339 19.60 -8.48 -10.62
CA GLY A 339 20.24 -7.30 -11.20
C GLY A 339 19.43 -6.01 -11.05
N TRP A 340 18.40 -6.00 -10.21
CA TRP A 340 17.74 -4.76 -9.82
C TRP A 340 18.47 -4.11 -8.65
N ASN A 341 18.49 -2.79 -8.63
CA ASN A 341 19.02 -1.98 -7.54
C ASN A 341 17.86 -1.28 -6.82
N SER A 342 18.17 -0.66 -5.69
CA SER A 342 17.23 0.15 -4.90
C SER A 342 17.85 1.47 -4.46
N VAL A 343 17.02 2.37 -3.94
CA VAL A 343 17.47 3.67 -3.41
C VAL A 343 16.88 3.90 -2.03
N TYR A 344 17.68 4.42 -1.12
CA TYR A 344 17.25 4.91 0.18
C TYR A 344 17.01 6.42 0.17
N CYS A 345 15.75 6.85 0.26
CA CYS A 345 15.38 8.26 0.27
C CYS A 345 15.02 8.74 1.69
N ASP A 346 15.95 9.42 2.35
CA ASP A 346 15.75 10.01 3.68
C ASP A 346 15.73 11.55 3.64
N PRO A 347 14.61 12.17 3.21
CA PRO A 347 14.48 13.62 3.25
C PRO A 347 14.45 14.14 4.70
N PRO A 348 14.83 15.41 4.94
CA PRO A 348 14.93 15.97 6.30
C PRO A 348 13.65 15.84 7.13
N LYS A 349 12.50 15.95 6.47
CA LYS A 349 11.20 15.69 7.09
C LYS A 349 10.73 14.27 6.80
N PRO A 350 10.27 13.52 7.81
CA PRO A 350 9.69 12.20 7.59
C PRO A 350 8.54 12.30 6.59
N GLN A 351 8.54 11.44 5.57
CA GLN A 351 7.44 11.34 4.62
C GLN A 351 6.33 10.41 5.11
N PHE A 352 6.72 9.42 5.91
CA PHE A 352 5.83 8.47 6.54
C PHE A 352 6.11 8.44 8.04
N LEU A 353 5.05 8.43 8.84
CA LEU A 353 5.10 8.26 10.27
C LEU A 353 4.16 7.13 10.67
N GLY A 354 4.62 6.26 11.57
CA GLY A 354 3.79 5.21 12.13
C GLY A 354 3.80 5.14 13.65
N ASN A 355 3.16 4.10 14.17
CA ASN A 355 3.13 3.79 15.59
C ASN A 355 4.11 2.66 15.90
N SER A 356 5.09 2.91 16.76
CA SER A 356 5.95 1.86 17.30
C SER A 356 5.24 1.05 18.38
N ALA A 357 5.67 -0.18 18.61
CA ALA A 357 5.26 -0.96 19.78
C ALA A 357 5.54 -0.19 21.08
N THR A 358 4.54 -0.13 21.96
CA THR A 358 4.60 0.64 23.23
C THR A 358 4.85 -0.22 24.46
N ASN A 359 4.79 -1.55 24.32
CA ASN A 359 5.05 -2.50 25.40
C ASN A 359 6.08 -3.56 24.98
N LEU A 360 6.71 -4.16 25.98
CA LEU A 360 7.80 -5.12 25.78
C LEU A 360 7.35 -6.41 25.09
N ASN A 361 6.13 -6.88 25.36
CA ASN A 361 5.62 -8.13 24.79
C ASN A 361 5.50 -8.02 23.28
N ASP A 362 4.89 -6.95 22.78
CA ASP A 362 4.72 -6.72 21.34
C ASP A 362 6.09 -6.56 20.65
N LEU A 363 7.02 -5.85 21.29
CA LEU A 363 8.40 -5.71 20.81
C LEU A 363 9.10 -7.07 20.68
N ILE A 364 9.01 -7.92 21.71
CA ILE A 364 9.65 -9.25 21.70
C ILE A 364 9.00 -10.14 20.63
N ILE A 365 7.68 -10.10 20.47
CA ILE A 365 6.98 -10.85 19.42
C ILE A 365 7.44 -10.40 18.03
N GLN A 366 7.52 -9.09 17.81
CA GLN A 366 8.01 -8.51 16.55
C GLN A 366 9.47 -8.91 16.28
N GLY A 367 10.36 -8.72 17.26
CA GLY A 367 11.77 -9.06 17.13
C GLY A 367 12.01 -10.56 16.92
N THR A 368 11.20 -11.42 17.55
CA THR A 368 11.24 -12.88 17.35
C THR A 368 10.83 -13.22 15.92
N ARG A 369 9.73 -12.64 15.41
CA ARG A 369 9.31 -12.86 14.02
C ARG A 369 10.39 -12.44 13.02
N TRP A 370 11.00 -11.28 13.21
CA TRP A 370 12.09 -10.82 12.35
C TRP A 370 13.30 -11.73 12.41
N SER A 371 13.77 -12.06 13.61
CA SER A 371 14.94 -12.92 13.78
C SER A 371 14.72 -14.31 13.19
N SER A 372 13.54 -14.90 13.40
CA SER A 372 13.19 -16.20 12.81
C SER A 372 13.11 -16.13 11.29
N GLY A 373 12.48 -15.11 10.71
CA GLY A 373 12.38 -14.99 9.25
C GLY A 373 13.71 -14.70 8.57
N LEU A 374 14.57 -13.89 9.19
CA LEU A 374 15.94 -13.69 8.71
C LEU A 374 16.74 -15.00 8.75
N LEU A 375 16.61 -15.77 9.83
CA LEU A 375 17.25 -17.09 9.94
C LEU A 375 16.70 -18.09 8.91
N GLU A 376 15.39 -18.09 8.67
CA GLU A 376 14.76 -18.88 7.60
C GLU A 376 15.34 -18.51 6.24
N ASN A 377 15.49 -17.22 5.94
CA ASN A 377 16.09 -16.75 4.70
C ASN A 377 17.54 -17.24 4.55
N ASP A 378 18.35 -17.11 5.61
CA ASP A 378 19.76 -17.54 5.62
C ASP A 378 19.92 -19.06 5.43
N LEU A 379 19.01 -19.86 6.02
CA LEU A 379 19.04 -21.32 5.93
C LEU A 379 18.32 -21.87 4.70
N SER A 380 17.48 -21.06 4.05
CA SER A 380 16.77 -21.47 2.84
C SER A 380 17.76 -21.69 1.70
N THR A 381 17.37 -22.51 0.73
CA THR A 381 18.14 -22.78 -0.50
C THR A 381 18.38 -21.54 -1.36
N PHE A 382 17.84 -20.39 -0.97
CA PHE A 382 17.92 -19.13 -1.70
C PHE A 382 19.11 -18.24 -1.30
N TRP A 383 19.86 -18.58 -0.24
CA TRP A 383 21.00 -17.77 0.19
C TRP A 383 22.32 -18.09 -0.56
N SER A 384 23.11 -17.04 -0.76
CA SER A 384 24.30 -16.92 -1.61
C SER A 384 25.48 -17.89 -1.36
N PHE A 385 25.39 -18.81 -0.39
CA PHE A 385 26.42 -19.85 -0.23
C PHE A 385 26.35 -20.94 -1.31
N TYR A 386 25.24 -21.01 -2.06
CA TYR A 386 25.00 -22.03 -3.08
C TYR A 386 24.72 -21.47 -4.49
N VAL A 387 25.04 -20.19 -4.74
CA VAL A 387 25.07 -19.67 -6.12
C VAL A 387 26.47 -19.93 -6.67
N PRO A 388 26.64 -20.83 -7.67
CA PRO A 388 27.94 -21.11 -8.27
C PRO A 388 28.51 -19.93 -9.07
#